data_AF-A0A976DN20-F1
#
_entry.id   AF-A0A976DN20-F1
#
_cell.length_a   1.000
_cell.length_b   1.000
_cell.length_c   1.000
_cell.angle_alpha   90.00
_cell.angle_beta   90.00
_cell.angle_gamma   90.00
#
_symmetry.space_group_name_H-M   'P 1'
#
loop_
_entity.id
_entity.type
_entity.pdbx_description
1 polymer ?
#
loop_
_entity_poly.entity_id
_entity_poly.type
_entity_poly.pdbx_seq_one_letter_code
_entity_poly.pdbx_strand_id
1 'polypeptide(L)'
;FWDAWAARNLARRTGWPEGGLRLRLQSGGKVAAGVAVPGADRVGRRFPLAAFVIAPMLPAPDGLEVWGNAVAALLVSAGKGGIDPEALLDQLEALPPPTGDGQGAMMQLWQAGGPPQPCDPADCDAVLQTLFSCS
;
A
#
# COMPACT_ATOMS: atom_id res chain seq x y z
N PHE A 1 -1.90 -14.27 -0.45
CA PHE A 1 -1.44 -13.64 0.81
C PHE A 1 -2.17 -12.33 1.07
N TRP A 2 -2.04 -11.33 0.17
CA TRP A 2 -2.62 -9.99 0.34
C TRP A 2 -4.10 -10.00 0.74
N ASP A 3 -4.99 -10.64 -0.03
CA ASP A 3 -6.43 -10.55 0.21
C ASP A 3 -6.85 -11.00 1.62
N ALA A 4 -6.31 -12.14 2.07
CA ALA A 4 -6.58 -12.66 3.41
C ALA A 4 -6.02 -11.73 4.50
N TRP A 5 -4.81 -11.19 4.29
CA TRP A 5 -4.20 -10.26 5.22
C TRP A 5 -4.97 -8.93 5.28
N ALA A 6 -5.38 -8.37 4.14
CA ALA A 6 -6.16 -7.14 4.05
C ALA A 6 -7.58 -7.30 4.61
N ALA A 7 -8.24 -8.44 4.36
CA ALA A 7 -9.54 -8.75 4.94
C ALA A 7 -9.49 -8.80 6.47
N ARG A 8 -8.44 -9.45 7.02
CA ARG A 8 -8.23 -9.56 8.47
C ARG A 8 -7.88 -8.22 9.11
N ASN A 9 -6.97 -7.48 8.48
CA ASN A 9 -6.31 -6.35 9.13
C ASN A 9 -6.85 -4.99 8.71
N LEU A 10 -7.40 -4.83 7.50
CA LEU A 10 -7.68 -3.51 6.91
C LEU A 10 -9.15 -3.27 6.60
N ALA A 11 -9.91 -4.29 6.19
CA ALA A 11 -11.28 -4.13 5.67
C ALA A 11 -12.24 -3.41 6.64
N ARG A 12 -12.00 -3.52 7.95
CA ARG A 12 -12.82 -2.87 8.99
C ARG A 12 -12.20 -1.60 9.57
N ARG A 13 -11.00 -1.21 9.16
CA ARG A 13 -10.32 -0.03 9.73
C ARG A 13 -10.91 1.27 9.23
N THR A 14 -10.94 2.24 10.15
CA THR A 14 -11.25 3.66 9.94
C THR A 14 -10.02 4.48 10.38
N GLY A 15 -9.98 5.78 10.07
CA GLY A 15 -8.78 6.58 10.36
C GLY A 15 -7.60 6.16 9.48
N TRP A 16 -7.86 6.02 8.18
CA TRP A 16 -6.78 5.69 7.25
C TRP A 16 -5.79 6.85 7.18
N PRO A 17 -4.47 6.58 7.13
CA PRO A 17 -3.48 7.62 6.87
C PRO A 17 -3.82 8.43 5.62
N GLU A 18 -3.49 9.71 5.62
CA GLU A 18 -3.54 10.51 4.41
C GLU A 18 -2.62 9.89 3.33
N GLY A 19 -3.14 9.76 2.11
CA GLY A 19 -2.44 9.06 1.03
C GLY A 19 -2.39 7.52 1.17
N GLY A 20 -3.00 6.95 2.23
CA GLY A 20 -3.11 5.52 2.43
C GLY A 20 -1.95 4.86 3.18
N LEU A 21 -2.11 3.56 3.43
CA LEU A 21 -1.10 2.71 4.06
C LEU A 21 -0.10 2.23 3.01
N ARG A 22 1.20 2.35 3.31
CA ARG A 22 2.29 1.80 2.49
C ARG A 22 2.79 0.50 3.08
N LEU A 23 3.17 -0.41 2.19
CA LEU A 23 3.64 -1.74 2.55
C LEU A 23 4.82 -2.15 1.66
N ARG A 24 5.81 -2.80 2.28
CA ARG A 24 6.85 -3.59 1.61
C ARG A 24 6.89 -4.97 2.25
N LEU A 25 6.91 -6.02 1.44
CA LEU A 25 6.92 -7.42 1.88
C LEU A 25 7.91 -8.22 1.03
N GLN A 26 8.86 -8.86 1.69
CA GLN A 26 9.76 -9.84 1.08
C GLN A 26 9.18 -11.25 1.29
N SER A 27 8.91 -11.96 0.20
CA SER A 27 8.35 -13.31 0.24
C SER A 27 8.67 -14.08 -1.04
N GLY A 28 9.02 -15.36 -0.91
CA GLY A 28 9.24 -16.26 -2.05
C GLY A 28 10.30 -15.79 -3.05
N GLY A 29 11.37 -15.15 -2.57
CA GLY A 29 12.45 -14.62 -3.42
C GLY A 29 12.09 -13.36 -4.22
N LYS A 30 10.96 -12.72 -3.90
CA LYS A 30 10.54 -11.45 -4.49
C LYS A 30 10.22 -10.44 -3.40
N VAL A 31 10.13 -9.17 -3.81
CA VAL A 31 9.66 -8.07 -2.99
C VAL A 31 8.39 -7.51 -3.63
N ALA A 32 7.34 -7.38 -2.83
CA ALA A 32 6.14 -6.61 -3.17
C ALA A 32 6.18 -5.28 -2.42
N ALA A 33 5.92 -4.17 -3.10
CA ALA A 33 5.75 -2.87 -2.47
C ALA A 33 4.59 -2.10 -3.09
N GLY A 34 3.89 -1.31 -2.30
CA GLY A 34 2.65 -0.71 -2.76
C GLY A 34 1.97 0.19 -1.76
N VAL A 35 0.82 0.68 -2.20
CA VAL A 35 -0.07 1.55 -1.42
C VAL A 35 -1.46 0.92 -1.39
N ALA A 36 -2.10 0.99 -0.24
CA ALA A 36 -3.50 0.66 -0.05
C ALA A 36 -4.24 1.88 0.51
N VAL A 37 -5.39 2.19 -0.07
CA VAL A 37 -6.28 3.28 0.33
C VAL A 37 -7.64 2.72 0.74
N PRO A 38 -8.47 3.46 1.51
CA PRO A 38 -9.83 3.02 1.78
C PRO A 38 -10.60 2.80 0.47
N GLY A 39 -11.32 1.69 0.39
CA GLY A 39 -12.17 1.34 -0.74
C GLY A 39 -13.50 0.76 -0.30
N ALA A 40 -14.50 0.91 -1.15
CA ALA A 40 -15.78 0.26 -1.02
C ALA A 40 -16.33 -0.08 -2.41
N ASP A 41 -17.02 -1.20 -2.53
CA ASP A 41 -17.70 -1.53 -3.77
C ASP A 41 -19.04 -0.78 -3.91
N ARG A 42 -19.72 -0.99 -5.04
CA ARG A 42 -21.00 -0.33 -5.36
C ARG A 42 -22.10 -0.61 -4.34
N VAL A 43 -22.05 -1.73 -3.61
CA VAL A 43 -23.04 -2.09 -2.59
C VAL A 43 -22.57 -1.74 -1.17
N GLY A 44 -21.46 -1.01 -1.03
CA GLY A 44 -20.94 -0.48 0.23
C GLY A 44 -20.08 -1.45 1.03
N ARG A 45 -19.71 -2.61 0.49
CA ARG A 45 -18.79 -3.54 1.17
C ARG A 45 -17.39 -2.94 1.16
N ARG A 46 -16.79 -2.78 2.34
CA ARG A 46 -15.46 -2.20 2.52
C ARG A 46 -14.37 -3.22 2.20
N PHE A 47 -13.48 -2.84 1.30
CA PHE A 47 -12.25 -3.56 1.02
C PHE A 47 -11.26 -2.55 0.42
N PRO A 48 -9.99 -2.53 0.86
CA PRO A 48 -9.05 -1.52 0.38
C PRO A 48 -8.81 -1.65 -1.11
N LEU A 49 -8.71 -0.50 -1.78
CA LEU A 49 -8.16 -0.42 -3.12
C LEU A 49 -6.65 -0.31 -2.99
N ALA A 50 -5.90 -1.15 -3.70
CA ALA A 50 -4.45 -1.19 -3.58
C ALA A 50 -3.76 -1.46 -4.90
N ALA A 51 -2.55 -0.94 -5.06
CA ALA A 51 -1.68 -1.23 -6.18
C ALA A 51 -0.28 -1.58 -5.66
N PHE A 52 0.29 -2.63 -6.24
CA PHE A 52 1.58 -3.18 -5.85
C PHE A 52 2.44 -3.40 -7.09
N VAL A 53 3.73 -3.10 -6.96
CA VAL A 53 4.78 -3.61 -7.83
C VAL A 53 5.40 -4.84 -7.18
N ILE A 54 5.67 -5.88 -7.97
CA ILE A 54 6.30 -7.11 -7.51
C ILE A 54 7.50 -7.40 -8.40
N ALA A 55 8.70 -7.41 -7.81
CA ALA A 55 9.95 -7.63 -8.54
C ALA A 55 10.94 -8.46 -7.70
N PRO A 56 11.99 -9.03 -8.32
CA PRO A 56 13.05 -9.71 -7.56
C PRO A 56 13.73 -8.80 -6.54
N MET A 57 13.88 -7.52 -6.89
CA MET A 57 14.45 -6.47 -6.04
C MET A 57 13.63 -5.20 -6.18
N LEU A 58 13.49 -4.47 -5.08
CA LEU A 58 12.87 -3.16 -5.01
C LEU A 58 13.70 -2.29 -4.05
N PRO A 59 13.62 -0.94 -4.16
CA PRO A 59 14.32 -0.07 -3.23
C PRO A 59 13.82 -0.23 -1.78
N ALA A 60 14.60 0.34 -0.85
CA ALA A 60 14.19 0.48 0.53
C ALA A 60 13.03 1.49 0.63
N PRO A 61 12.30 1.57 1.77
CA PRO A 61 11.14 2.45 1.91
C PRO A 61 11.33 3.88 1.41
N ASP A 62 12.47 4.52 1.71
CA ASP A 62 12.76 5.89 1.26
C ASP A 62 12.79 6.03 -0.27
N GLY A 63 13.28 5.01 -0.97
CA GLY A 63 13.30 4.97 -2.44
C GLY A 63 11.95 4.64 -3.08
N LEU A 64 10.94 4.31 -2.27
CA LEU A 64 9.56 4.08 -2.73
C LEU A 64 8.69 5.33 -2.60
N GLU A 65 9.16 6.40 -1.95
CA GLU A 65 8.31 7.54 -1.58
C GLU A 65 7.71 8.27 -2.80
N VAL A 66 8.51 8.53 -3.84
CA VAL A 66 8.05 9.23 -5.04
C VAL A 66 7.01 8.39 -5.80
N TRP A 67 7.31 7.11 -6.03
CA TRP A 67 6.40 6.21 -6.71
C TRP A 67 5.12 5.96 -5.88
N GLY A 68 5.28 5.79 -4.57
CA GLY A 68 4.17 5.61 -3.63
C GLY A 68 3.24 6.82 -3.58
N ASN A 69 3.77 8.05 -3.64
CA ASN A 69 2.95 9.28 -3.74
C ASN A 69 2.12 9.30 -5.02
N ALA A 70 2.73 8.95 -6.17
CA ALA A 70 2.03 8.93 -7.45
C ALA A 70 0.92 7.88 -7.48
N VAL A 71 1.19 6.65 -7.01
CA VAL A 71 0.20 5.59 -6.87
C VAL A 71 -0.93 6.01 -5.93
N ALA A 72 -0.61 6.55 -4.75
CA ALA A 72 -1.60 7.03 -3.79
C ALA A 72 -2.57 8.04 -4.40
N ALA A 73 -2.06 9.02 -5.15
CA ALA A 73 -2.88 10.03 -5.81
C ALA A 73 -3.87 9.42 -6.80
N LEU A 74 -3.42 8.45 -7.61
CA LEU A 74 -4.26 7.73 -8.56
C LEU A 74 -5.36 6.92 -7.85
N LEU A 75 -4.99 6.14 -6.83
CA LEU A 75 -5.94 5.31 -6.09
C LEU A 75 -6.97 6.15 -5.34
N VAL A 76 -6.56 7.26 -4.72
CA VAL A 76 -7.47 8.20 -4.03
C VAL A 76 -8.42 8.85 -5.03
N SER A 77 -7.94 9.24 -6.21
CA SER A 77 -8.77 9.84 -7.25
C SER A 77 -9.81 8.83 -7.78
N ALA A 78 -9.39 7.61 -8.08
CA ALA A 78 -10.27 6.52 -8.51
C ALA A 78 -11.31 6.17 -7.43
N GLY A 79 -10.89 6.10 -6.15
CA GLY A 79 -11.80 5.83 -5.04
C GLY A 79 -12.88 6.91 -4.84
N LYS A 80 -12.65 8.13 -5.32
CA LYS A 80 -13.61 9.25 -5.34
C LYS A 80 -14.42 9.33 -6.64
N GLY A 81 -14.23 8.40 -7.57
CA GLY A 81 -14.88 8.40 -8.88
C GLY A 81 -14.32 9.43 -9.87
N GLY A 82 -13.12 9.98 -9.61
CA GLY A 82 -12.48 10.97 -10.48
C GLY A 82 -11.73 10.37 -11.67
N ILE A 83 -11.50 9.06 -11.67
CA ILE A 83 -10.85 8.30 -12.76
C ILE A 83 -11.62 6.98 -12.89
N ASP A 84 -11.94 6.59 -14.12
CA ASP A 84 -12.53 5.28 -14.38
C ASP A 84 -11.49 4.14 -14.28
N PRO A 85 -11.92 2.86 -14.18
CA PRO A 85 -10.99 1.76 -13.97
C PRO A 85 -9.96 1.55 -15.10
N GLU A 86 -10.30 1.85 -16.35
CA GLU A 86 -9.41 1.66 -17.51
C GLU A 86 -8.33 2.74 -17.51
N ALA A 87 -8.73 4.00 -17.35
CA ALA A 87 -7.81 5.12 -17.22
C ALA A 87 -6.92 5.03 -15.96
N LEU A 88 -7.40 4.38 -14.88
CA LEU A 88 -6.57 4.09 -13.72
C LEU A 88 -5.47 3.08 -14.06
N LEU A 89 -5.82 2.00 -14.76
CA LEU A 89 -4.86 0.97 -15.16
C LEU A 89 -3.78 1.57 -16.08
N ASP A 90 -4.18 2.30 -17.12
CA ASP A 90 -3.25 2.93 -18.05
C ASP A 90 -2.26 3.86 -17.33
N GLN A 91 -2.75 4.67 -16.39
CA GLN A 91 -1.91 5.58 -15.63
C GLN A 91 -0.97 4.85 -14.67
N LEU A 92 -1.42 3.76 -14.04
CA LEU A 92 -0.56 2.94 -13.19
C LEU A 92 0.55 2.26 -14.00
N GLU A 93 0.24 1.77 -15.20
CA GLU A 93 1.22 1.15 -16.11
C GLU A 93 2.22 2.17 -16.69
N ALA A 94 1.80 3.43 -16.85
CA ALA A 94 2.67 4.52 -17.29
C ALA A 94 3.65 5.00 -16.21
N LEU A 95 3.44 4.66 -14.93
CA LEU A 95 4.38 5.02 -13.88
C LEU A 95 5.68 4.21 -14.03
N PRO A 96 6.86 4.87 -14.05
CA PRO A 96 8.12 4.15 -14.06
C PRO A 96 8.24 3.29 -12.79
N PRO A 97 8.56 1.99 -12.90
CA PRO A 97 8.68 1.14 -11.74
C PRO A 97 9.84 1.61 -10.84
N PRO A 98 9.69 1.55 -9.51
CA PRO A 98 10.77 1.93 -8.62
C PRO A 98 11.90 0.89 -8.72
N THR A 99 13.12 1.35 -8.97
CA THR A 99 14.31 0.50 -9.13
C THR A 99 15.25 0.62 -7.94
N GLY A 100 15.82 -0.49 -7.48
CA GLY A 100 16.81 -0.54 -6.41
C GLY A 100 16.95 -1.94 -5.82
N ASP A 101 17.94 -2.11 -4.95
CA ASP A 101 18.30 -3.36 -4.27
C ASP A 101 18.22 -3.24 -2.73
N GLY A 102 17.31 -2.37 -2.28
CA GLY A 102 17.19 -2.00 -0.89
C GLY A 102 16.80 -3.18 0.01
N GLN A 103 17.53 -3.30 1.11
CA GLN A 103 17.27 -4.28 2.16
C GLN A 103 16.22 -3.76 3.15
N GLY A 104 15.58 -4.67 3.86
CA GLY A 104 14.57 -4.33 4.86
C GLY A 104 14.09 -5.55 5.62
N ALA A 105 13.25 -5.32 6.63
CA ALA A 105 12.58 -6.40 7.33
C ALA A 105 11.64 -7.18 6.38
N MET A 106 11.22 -8.38 6.80
CA MET A 106 10.32 -9.23 6.02
C MET A 106 9.05 -8.48 5.61
N MET A 107 8.45 -7.74 6.54
CA MET A 107 7.35 -6.83 6.24
C MET A 107 7.56 -5.50 6.96
N GLN A 108 7.29 -4.41 6.25
CA GLN A 108 7.35 -3.04 6.76
C GLN A 108 6.09 -2.30 6.35
N LEU A 109 5.58 -1.47 7.27
CA LEU A 109 4.40 -0.64 7.09
C LEU A 109 4.72 0.82 7.44
N TRP A 110 4.16 1.77 6.69
CA TRP A 110 4.31 3.19 6.98
C TRP A 110 3.23 4.06 6.35
N GLN A 111 3.25 5.34 6.73
CA GLN A 111 2.50 6.42 6.10
C GLN A 111 3.46 7.26 5.24
N ALA A 112 2.93 8.03 4.30
CA ALA A 112 3.74 8.98 3.53
C ALA A 112 4.56 9.91 4.43
N GLY A 113 5.87 10.03 4.18
CA GLY A 113 6.78 10.85 5.00
C GLY A 113 7.04 10.35 6.43
N GLY A 114 6.44 9.24 6.85
CA GLY A 114 6.67 8.61 8.15
C GLY A 114 7.72 7.49 8.11
N PRO A 115 8.36 7.15 9.24
CA PRO A 115 9.37 6.11 9.27
C PRO A 115 8.76 4.70 9.05
N PRO A 116 9.44 3.81 8.30
CA PRO A 116 9.03 2.42 8.12
C PRO A 116 9.11 1.62 9.41
N GLN A 117 7.99 1.01 9.80
CA GLN A 117 7.89 0.15 10.98
C GLN A 117 7.89 -1.32 10.56
N PRO A 118 8.82 -2.16 11.06
CA PRO A 118 8.79 -3.59 10.81
C PRO A 118 7.59 -4.22 11.52
N CYS A 119 6.96 -5.23 10.90
CA CYS A 119 5.98 -6.06 11.58
C CYS A 119 6.03 -7.51 11.09
N ASP A 120 5.55 -8.45 11.91
CA ASP A 120 5.33 -9.82 11.48
C ASP A 120 4.01 -9.88 10.69
N PRO A 121 3.98 -10.36 9.43
CA PRO A 121 2.74 -10.63 8.69
C PRO A 121 1.63 -11.35 9.47
N ALA A 122 1.98 -12.19 10.44
CA ALA A 122 1.04 -12.87 11.32
C ALA A 122 0.50 -11.96 12.46
N ASP A 123 1.28 -10.98 12.89
CA ASP A 123 1.00 -10.08 14.02
C ASP A 123 1.52 -8.65 13.75
N CYS A 124 0.71 -7.85 13.03
CA CYS A 124 0.99 -6.43 12.75
C CYS A 124 0.06 -5.48 13.52
N ASP A 125 -0.75 -5.97 14.48
CA ASP A 125 -1.86 -5.14 15.01
C ASP A 125 -1.36 -3.90 15.75
N ALA A 126 -0.31 -4.02 16.57
CA ALA A 126 0.28 -2.87 17.28
C ALA A 126 0.77 -1.78 16.31
N VAL A 127 1.50 -2.16 15.26
CA VAL A 127 1.99 -1.23 14.23
C VAL A 127 0.82 -0.58 13.49
N LEU A 128 -0.19 -1.37 13.11
CA LEU A 128 -1.38 -0.85 12.45
C LEU A 128 -2.21 0.06 13.36
N GLN A 129 -2.31 -0.21 14.66
CA GLN A 129 -2.97 0.70 15.60
C GLN A 129 -2.27 2.05 15.62
N THR A 130 -0.94 2.08 15.71
CA THR A 130 -0.17 3.33 15.64
C THR A 130 -0.42 4.08 14.33
N LEU A 131 -0.30 3.38 13.19
CA LEU A 131 -0.46 4.00 11.87
C LEU A 131 -1.90 4.46 11.60
N PHE A 132 -2.92 3.91 12.24
CA PHE A 132 -4.32 4.35 12.03
C PHE A 132 -4.82 5.31 13.12
N SER A 133 -4.01 5.61 14.14
CA SER A 133 -4.37 6.54 15.22
C SER A 133 -3.82 7.95 15.02
N CYS A 134 -2.83 8.14 14.13
CA CYS A 134 -2.18 9.43 13.86
C CYS A 134 -2.73 10.14 12.61
N SER A 135 -4.00 9.89 12.24
CA SER A 135 -4.64 10.48 11.05
C SER A 135 -5.56 11.65 11.39
#